data_AF-A0A9D8LC39-F1
#
_entry.id   AF-A0A9D8LC39-F1
#
_cell.length_a   1.000
_cell.length_b   1.000
_cell.length_c   1.000
_cell.angle_alpha   90.00
_cell.angle_beta   90.00
_cell.angle_gamma   90.00
#
_symmetry.space_group_name_H-M   'P 1'
#
loop_
_entity.id
_entity.type
_entity.pdbx_description
1 polymer ?
#
loop_
_entity_poly.entity_id
_entity_poly.type
_entity_poly.pdbx_seq_one_letter_code
_entity_poly.pdbx_strand_id
1 'polypeptide(L)' 'MNGPYLAEIAHLIGDPARANMLHALMDGRALTAKELAFLAGVAPQTASGHLAKLLQCGLLGVAGQGRHRY' A
#
# COMPACT_ATOMS: atom_id res chain seq x y z
N MET A 1 -13.71 -4.80 21.71
CA MET A 1 -13.41 -4.92 20.26
C MET A 1 -13.95 -3.69 19.55
N ASN A 2 -13.13 -2.66 19.39
CA ASN A 2 -13.41 -1.57 18.44
C ASN A 2 -12.50 -1.82 17.26
N GLY A 3 -13.01 -2.38 16.17
CA GLY A 3 -12.24 -2.41 14.92
C GLY A 3 -11.92 -0.98 14.47
N PRO A 4 -10.92 -0.76 13.60
CA PRO A 4 -10.75 0.52 12.92
C PRO A 4 -11.99 0.72 12.02
N TYR A 5 -13.07 1.31 12.55
CA TYR A 5 -14.41 0.77 12.26
C TYR A 5 -14.83 0.91 10.78
N LEU A 6 -14.57 2.04 10.14
CA LEU A 6 -14.74 2.22 8.69
C LEU A 6 -14.11 3.54 8.28
N ALA A 7 -14.26 4.56 9.14
CA ALA A 7 -13.69 5.88 8.95
C ALA A 7 -12.16 5.85 8.82
N GLU A 8 -11.48 5.01 9.61
CA GLU A 8 -10.03 4.87 9.55
C GLU A 8 -9.58 4.19 8.25
N ILE A 9 -10.24 3.09 7.87
CA ILE A 9 -9.99 2.42 6.58
C ILE A 9 -10.28 3.37 5.42
N ALA A 10 -11.40 4.10 5.45
CA ALA A 10 -11.75 5.09 4.44
C ALA A 10 -10.74 6.24 4.37
N HIS A 11 -10.24 6.71 5.51
CA HIS A 11 -9.19 7.72 5.56
C HIS A 11 -7.89 7.21 4.93
N LEU A 12 -7.54 5.94 5.13
CA LEU A 12 -6.38 5.32 4.51
C LEU A 12 -6.60 5.14 3.00
N ILE A 13 -7.70 4.55 2.57
CA ILE A 13 -7.93 4.28 1.14
C ILE A 13 -8.20 5.58 0.36
N GLY A 14 -8.79 6.59 0.98
CA GLY A 14 -9.19 7.85 0.34
C GLY A 14 -8.05 8.78 -0.09
N ASP A 15 -6.79 8.42 0.19
CA ASP A 15 -5.63 9.13 -0.33
C ASP A 15 -5.30 8.63 -1.75
N PRO A 16 -5.16 9.53 -2.74
CA PRO A 16 -4.97 9.12 -4.13
C PRO A 16 -3.76 8.19 -4.36
N ALA A 17 -2.65 8.41 -3.66
CA ALA A 17 -1.48 7.58 -3.82
C ALA A 17 -1.74 6.17 -3.26
N ARG A 18 -2.34 6.07 -2.07
CA ARG A 18 -2.70 4.77 -1.47
C ARG A 18 -3.75 4.03 -2.30
N ALA A 19 -4.77 4.73 -2.81
CA ALA A 19 -5.77 4.16 -3.70
C ALA A 19 -5.12 3.56 -4.97
N ASN A 20 -4.22 4.30 -5.60
CA ASN A 20 -3.53 3.83 -6.81
C ASN A 20 -2.60 2.64 -6.53
N MET A 21 -1.91 2.61 -5.38
CA MET A 21 -1.11 1.45 -4.98
C MET A 21 -1.97 0.21 -4.75
N LEU A 22 -3.11 0.35 -4.07
CA LEU A 22 -4.04 -0.76 -3.84
C LEU A 22 -4.62 -1.26 -5.17
N HIS A 23 -5.06 -0.34 -6.03
CA HIS A 23 -5.61 -0.66 -7.35
C HIS A 23 -4.59 -1.43 -8.22
N ALA A 24 -3.32 -1.03 -8.20
CA ALA A 24 -2.24 -1.70 -8.92
C ALA A 24 -2.01 -3.16 -8.49
N LEU A 25 -2.40 -3.53 -7.26
CA LEU A 25 -2.26 -4.88 -6.72
C LEU A 25 -3.52 -5.73 -6.90
N MET A 26 -4.65 -5.14 -7.33
CA MET A 26 -5.93 -5.86 -7.48
C MET A 26 -5.90 -6.91 -8.60
N ASP A 27 -4.94 -6.83 -9.52
CA ASP A 27 -4.73 -7.85 -10.56
C ASP A 27 -3.98 -9.09 -10.05
N GLY A 28 -3.62 -9.13 -8.77
CA GLY A 28 -2.98 -10.25 -8.09
C GLY A 28 -1.46 -10.30 -8.23
N ARG A 29 -0.84 -9.32 -8.89
CA ARG A 29 0.60 -9.25 -9.02
C ARG A 29 1.25 -8.72 -7.74
N ALA A 30 2.37 -9.33 -7.36
CA ALA A 30 3.25 -8.78 -6.35
C ALA A 30 4.13 -7.70 -6.99
N LEU A 31 4.12 -6.49 -6.45
CA LEU A 31 4.83 -5.33 -6.99
C LEU A 31 5.82 -4.79 -5.97
N THR A 32 7.00 -4.38 -6.42
CA THR A 32 7.97 -3.73 -5.56
C THR A 32 7.50 -2.34 -5.13
N ALA A 33 8.02 -1.84 -4.01
CA ALA A 33 7.75 -0.46 -3.56
C ALA A 33 8.08 0.61 -4.61
N LYS A 34 9.07 0.36 -5.48
CA LYS A 34 9.45 1.28 -6.56
C LYS A 34 8.41 1.30 -7.68
N GLU A 35 7.88 0.14 -8.06
CA GLU A 35 6.81 0.05 -9.06
C GLU A 35 5.52 0.69 -8.53
N LEU A 36 5.19 0.44 -7.26
CA LEU A 36 4.05 1.08 -6.59
C LEU A 36 4.20 2.60 -6.51
N ALA A 37 5.40 3.10 -6.22
CA ALA A 37 5.69 4.54 -6.23
C ALA A 37 5.45 5.16 -7.62
N PHE A 38 5.93 4.49 -8.68
CA PHE A 38 5.76 4.91 -10.05
C PHE A 38 4.28 4.95 -10.45
N LEU A 39 3.53 3.87 -10.20
CA LEU A 39 2.11 3.77 -10.53
C LEU A 39 1.25 4.75 -9.73
N ALA A 40 1.65 5.07 -8.50
CA ALA A 40 0.98 6.06 -7.67
C ALA A 40 1.39 7.52 -7.96
N GLY A 41 2.37 7.75 -8.84
CA GLY A 41 2.85 9.09 -9.19
C GLY A 41 3.56 9.81 -8.05
N VAL A 42 4.20 9.08 -7.12
CA VAL A 42 4.89 9.66 -5.97
C VAL A 42 6.37 9.25 -5.93
N ALA A 43 7.18 10.05 -5.23
CA ALA A 43 8.58 9.69 -5.01
C ALA A 43 8.71 8.41 -4.15
N PRO A 44 9.77 7.59 -4.33
CA PRO A 44 9.96 6.37 -3.54
C PRO A 44 9.96 6.57 -2.02
N GLN A 45 10.51 7.69 -1.55
CA GLN A 45 10.51 8.04 -0.12
C GLN A 45 9.08 8.23 0.43
N THR A 46 8.19 8.82 -0.37
CA THR A 46 6.79 9.05 -0.02
C THR A 46 6.02 7.74 -0.03
N ALA A 47 6.29 6.89 -1.02
CA ALA A 47 5.67 5.57 -1.11
C ALA A 47 5.94 4.72 0.13
N SER A 48 7.17 4.68 0.63
CA SER A 48 7.51 3.92 1.85
C SER A 48 6.61 4.28 3.04
N GLY A 49 6.31 5.56 3.25
CA GLY A 49 5.42 6.01 4.32
C GLY A 49 3.96 5.59 4.10
N HIS A 50 3.48 5.61 2.85
CA HIS A 50 2.15 5.11 2.51
C HIS A 50 2.02 3.59 2.70
N LEU A 51 2.99 2.82 2.22
CA LEU A 51 3.02 1.36 2.34
C LEU A 51 3.07 0.93 3.80
N ALA A 52 3.83 1.64 4.66
CA ALA A 52 3.87 1.36 6.09
C ALA A 52 2.50 1.52 6.75
N LYS A 53 1.74 2.58 6.44
CA LYS A 53 0.39 2.80 6.97
C LYS A 53 -0.58 1.71 6.51
N LEU A 54 -0.54 1.36 5.23
CA LEU A 54 -1.38 0.30 4.66
C LEU A 54 -1.08 -1.06 5.29
N LEU A 55 0.20 -1.38 5.51
CA LEU A 55 0.62 -2.62 6.16
C LEU A 55 0.19 -2.67 7.64
N GLN A 56 0.35 -1.58 8.38
CA GLN A 56 -0.04 -1.50 9.80
C GLN A 56 -1.53 -1.75 10.01
N CYS A 57 -2.37 -1.33 9.06
CA CYS A 57 -3.82 -1.52 9.11
C CYS A 57 -4.30 -2.79 8.39
N GLY A 58 -3.38 -3.66 7.95
CA GLY A 58 -3.72 -4.94 7.32
C GLY A 58 -4.31 -4.84 5.92
N LEU A 59 -4.17 -3.70 5.25
CA LEU A 59 -4.64 -3.50 3.86
C LEU A 59 -3.67 -4.06 2.82
N LEU A 60 -2.43 -4.37 3.24
CA LEU A 60 -1.41 -5.00 2.41
C LEU A 60 -0.76 -6.16 3.18
N GLY A 61 -0.34 -7.17 2.43
CA GLY A 61 0.64 -8.16 2.88
C GLY A 61 2.01 -7.87 2.28
N VAL A 62 3.06 -8.51 2.80
CA VAL A 62 4.40 -8.48 2.20
C VAL A 62 4.81 -9.92 1.86
N ALA A 63 5.13 -10.18 0.60
CA ALA A 63 5.74 -11.41 0.15
C ALA A 63 7.26 -11.23 0.09
N GLY A 64 7.99 -12.02 0.88
CA GLY A 64 9.45 -12.08 0.77
C GLY A 64 9.87 -12.98 -0.38
N GLN A 65 10.60 -12.45 -1.37
CA GLN A 65 11.28 -13.25 -2.38
C GLN A 65 12.75 -12.79 -2.48
N GLY A 66 13.63 -13.58 -1.86
CA GLY A 66 15.07 -13.29 -1.80
C GLY A 66 15.37 -11.99 -1.05
N ARG A 67 16.20 -11.12 -1.63
CA ARG A 67 16.53 -9.79 -1.05
C ARG A 67 15.43 -8.74 -1.27
N HIS A 68 14.41 -9.06 -2.04
CA HIS A 68 13.33 -8.15 -2.39
C HIS A 68 12.09 -8.46 -1.56
N ARG A 69 11.45 -7.39 -1.10
CA ARG A 69 10.15 -7.41 -0.45
C ARG A 69 9.13 -6.93 -1.48
N TYR A 70 8.11 -7.74 -1.69
CA TYR A 70 6.99 -7.48 -2.59
C TYR A 70 5.72 -7.29 -1.77
#